data_AF-A0A2R4ZTQ4-F1
#
_entry.id   AF-A0A2R4ZTQ4-F1
#
_cell.length_a   1.000
_cell.length_b   1.000
_cell.length_c   1.000
_cell.angle_alpha   90.00
_cell.angle_beta   90.00
_cell.angle_gamma   90.00
#
_symmetry.space_group_name_H-M   'P 1'
#
loop_
_entity.id
_entity.type
_entity.pdbx_description
1 polymer ?
#
loop_
_entity_poly.entity_id
_entity_poly.type
_entity_poly.pdbx_seq_one_letter_code
_entity_poly.pdbx_strand_id
1 'polypeptide(L)'
;MKYSTAEPLVDPYEAVEIFLKELGPLEIGCEEIFIEDSIGRVACSDIVLPIPLPPFPRSLVDGYAVLYSDVAGASKDRPVRLSLAGRIGVGVGAENILIKPGTCYEVATGSHLPRNTDLVVPFEDTEEKGSEVIVYSSPKRGDNIAYPGSDLPSGTVIVKRGWVIDEKTLAALASAGIKRISVYRKPRVCVISTGKELLEPGEPLRPGMVYESNLRSLKALLESRGFDVEPVGIVGDDIDDLRRAILSSVERCDLVVTTGGTSAGVEDNVYRVVGEAGRIIVRGVKLRPGKPTSLGIIKGKPVVSISGNPVAVFVLVEMVLPRLLRRIKGEDEIPRAPTQGRARLLRRVRGSKGRIAVIPGILVKGSGGLFILPWVLGSYMISRLSLADVYIEIHYSRGKPIEIGEEVEYKAFGREPRMFILEASEIAGGVDIVGDRLITYASREEAEMWLDMGAASLIHVCDGYRIKGDRVLVEMKTIPESKIYGREFRVLARNRIERVPGYGEGNCFSRIVGEILRERGVEDYVVIDVDLPLQARDMFAQGLVDIALEPL
;
A
#
# COMPACT_ATOMS: atom_id res chain seq x y z
N MET A 1 2.65 40.59 21.29
CA MET A 1 2.50 39.14 21.54
C MET A 1 3.86 38.48 21.42
N LYS A 2 4.47 38.08 22.55
CA LYS A 2 5.67 37.22 22.53
C LYS A 2 5.18 35.82 22.16
N TYR A 3 5.49 35.36 20.95
CA TYR A 3 5.29 33.94 20.61
C TYR A 3 6.11 33.11 21.61
N SER A 4 5.39 32.31 22.39
CA SER A 4 5.89 31.52 23.51
C SER A 4 7.13 30.72 23.13
N THR A 5 8.07 30.61 24.06
CA THR A 5 9.24 29.74 24.06
C THR A 5 8.87 28.33 23.59
N ALA A 6 9.11 28.01 22.31
CA ALA A 6 8.86 26.70 21.78
C ALA A 6 9.82 25.71 22.43
N GLU A 7 9.29 24.73 23.15
CA GLU A 7 10.03 23.55 23.53
C GLU A 7 10.72 22.93 22.30
N PRO A 8 11.90 22.33 22.47
CA PRO A 8 12.62 21.75 21.34
C PRO A 8 11.78 20.65 20.68
N LEU A 9 11.66 20.70 19.35
CA LEU A 9 11.02 19.63 18.59
C LEU A 9 11.72 18.29 18.89
N VAL A 10 10.94 17.22 18.97
CA VAL A 10 11.43 15.86 19.24
C VAL A 10 11.48 15.04 17.95
N ASP A 11 12.38 14.06 17.85
CA ASP A 11 12.30 13.07 16.76
C ASP A 11 10.92 12.38 16.78
N PRO A 12 10.24 12.18 15.65
CA PRO A 12 8.89 11.62 15.64
C PRO A 12 8.79 10.20 16.22
N TYR A 13 9.83 9.36 16.08
CA TYR A 13 9.82 8.01 16.65
C TYR A 13 10.07 8.07 18.17
N GLU A 14 11.03 8.88 18.60
CA GLU A 14 11.33 9.13 20.02
C GLU A 14 10.13 9.75 20.76
N ALA A 15 9.42 10.66 20.11
CA ALA A 15 8.20 11.29 20.66
C ALA A 15 7.15 10.25 21.09
N VAL A 16 6.97 9.20 20.31
CA VAL A 16 5.98 8.14 20.60
C VAL A 16 6.48 7.24 21.72
N GLU A 17 7.79 6.99 21.81
CA GLU A 17 8.38 6.23 22.92
C GLU A 17 8.22 6.95 24.26
N ILE A 18 8.54 8.26 24.29
CA ILE A 18 8.33 9.11 25.46
C ILE A 18 6.85 9.09 25.83
N PHE A 19 5.96 9.26 24.85
CA PHE A 19 4.53 9.26 25.09
C PHE A 19 4.01 7.94 25.66
N LEU A 20 4.43 6.81 25.10
CA LEU A 20 4.01 5.48 25.56
C LEU A 20 4.48 5.16 26.98
N LYS A 21 5.64 5.69 27.38
CA LYS A 21 6.15 5.58 28.75
C LYS A 21 5.28 6.36 29.73
N GLU A 22 4.85 7.57 29.35
CA GLU A 22 4.01 8.44 30.18
C GLU A 22 2.53 8.01 30.19
N LEU A 23 2.05 7.36 29.13
CA LEU A 23 0.65 6.91 29.03
C LEU A 23 0.33 5.77 29.99
N GLY A 24 1.29 4.87 30.25
CA GLY A 24 1.05 3.66 31.03
C GLY A 24 0.18 2.62 30.29
N PRO A 25 -0.26 1.56 30.97
CA PRO A 25 -1.14 0.55 30.39
C PRO A 25 -2.56 1.10 30.17
N LEU A 26 -3.17 0.74 29.05
CA LEU A 26 -4.58 1.02 28.77
C LEU A 26 -5.41 -0.23 29.02
N GLU A 27 -6.55 -0.06 29.70
CA GLU A 27 -7.52 -1.13 29.92
C GLU A 27 -8.56 -1.13 28.81
N ILE A 28 -8.38 -2.02 27.84
CA ILE A 28 -9.38 -2.30 26.81
C ILE A 28 -10.11 -3.58 27.20
N GLY A 29 -11.45 -3.51 27.20
CA GLY A 29 -12.29 -4.65 27.52
C GLY A 29 -12.16 -5.77 26.50
N CYS A 30 -12.44 -6.99 26.94
CA CYS A 30 -12.50 -8.16 26.08
C CYS A 30 -13.94 -8.45 25.66
N GLU A 31 -14.12 -9.06 24.50
CA GLU A 31 -15.40 -9.59 24.04
C GLU A 31 -15.19 -10.98 23.42
N GLU A 32 -16.24 -11.80 23.46
CA GLU A 32 -16.22 -13.12 22.84
C GLU A 32 -16.95 -13.09 21.50
N ILE A 33 -16.25 -13.46 20.44
CA ILE A 33 -16.76 -13.45 19.06
C ILE A 33 -16.65 -14.83 18.42
N PHE A 34 -17.37 -15.03 17.32
CA PHE A 34 -17.18 -16.19 16.47
C PHE A 34 -15.83 -16.09 15.73
N ILE A 35 -15.21 -17.23 15.44
CA ILE A 35 -13.90 -17.25 14.76
C ILE A 35 -13.98 -16.63 13.36
N GLU A 36 -15.13 -16.71 12.70
CA GLU A 36 -15.40 -16.12 11.39
C GLU A 36 -15.27 -14.58 11.40
N ASP A 37 -15.53 -13.94 12.54
CA ASP A 37 -15.43 -12.48 12.72
C ASP A 37 -14.08 -12.03 13.30
N SER A 38 -13.12 -12.96 13.46
CA SER A 38 -11.91 -12.73 14.23
C SER A 38 -10.71 -12.21 13.44
N ILE A 39 -10.73 -12.27 12.10
CA ILE A 39 -9.62 -11.79 11.27
C ILE A 39 -9.31 -10.32 11.57
N GLY A 40 -8.04 -10.01 11.83
CA GLY A 40 -7.58 -8.67 12.18
C GLY A 40 -7.88 -8.22 13.62
N ARG A 41 -8.59 -9.04 14.41
CA ARG A 41 -8.82 -8.81 15.85
C ARG A 41 -7.58 -9.24 16.65
N VAL A 42 -7.44 -8.71 17.86
CA VAL A 42 -6.32 -9.01 18.76
C VAL A 42 -6.79 -9.95 19.86
N ALA A 43 -6.13 -11.09 20.05
CA ALA A 43 -6.45 -12.02 21.13
C ALA A 43 -6.25 -11.36 22.50
N CYS A 44 -7.21 -11.46 23.40
CA CYS A 44 -7.08 -10.88 24.75
C CYS A 44 -6.57 -11.87 25.80
N SER A 45 -6.50 -13.14 25.45
CA SER A 45 -5.93 -14.23 26.23
C SER A 45 -5.23 -15.21 25.29
N ASP A 46 -4.35 -16.05 25.83
CA ASP A 46 -3.79 -17.16 25.08
C ASP A 46 -4.91 -18.10 24.61
N ILE A 47 -4.84 -18.54 23.36
CA ILE A 47 -5.75 -19.52 22.77
C ILE A 47 -5.02 -20.86 22.71
N VAL A 48 -5.56 -21.84 23.44
CA VAL A 48 -4.97 -23.15 23.63
C VAL A 48 -5.75 -24.19 22.84
N LEU A 49 -5.05 -25.10 22.15
CA LEU A 49 -5.68 -26.19 21.42
C LEU A 49 -6.35 -27.18 22.39
N PRO A 50 -7.67 -27.43 22.28
CA PRO A 50 -8.35 -28.40 23.14
C PRO A 50 -8.05 -29.84 22.74
N ILE A 51 -7.78 -30.08 21.45
CA ILE A 51 -7.50 -31.40 20.87
C ILE A 51 -6.15 -31.39 20.15
N PRO A 52 -5.49 -32.55 19.99
CA PRO A 52 -4.33 -32.64 19.14
C PRO A 52 -4.72 -32.55 17.66
N LEU A 53 -3.80 -32.08 16.82
CA LEU A 53 -3.92 -32.07 15.37
C LEU A 53 -2.85 -33.00 14.76
N PRO A 54 -3.23 -33.99 13.94
CA PRO A 54 -4.59 -34.53 13.79
C PRO A 54 -5.09 -35.16 15.13
N PRO A 55 -6.41 -35.40 15.28
CA PRO A 55 -6.99 -35.93 16.54
C PRO A 55 -6.89 -37.45 16.71
N PHE A 56 -6.64 -38.19 15.63
CA PHE A 56 -6.55 -39.65 15.60
C PHE A 56 -5.49 -40.08 14.57
N PRO A 57 -4.94 -41.31 14.65
CA PRO A 57 -3.99 -41.79 13.64
C PRO A 57 -4.70 -41.91 12.29
N ARG A 58 -4.17 -41.27 11.27
CA ARG A 58 -4.77 -41.24 9.93
C ARG A 58 -3.77 -41.59 8.83
N SER A 59 -4.27 -42.19 7.76
CA SER A 59 -3.44 -42.49 6.59
C SER A 59 -2.99 -41.20 5.89
N LEU A 60 -1.73 -41.15 5.47
CA LEU A 60 -1.18 -40.10 4.61
C LEU A 60 -1.32 -40.39 3.11
N VAL A 61 -1.67 -41.64 2.76
CA VAL A 61 -1.79 -42.12 1.38
C VAL A 61 -3.04 -42.98 1.19
N ASP A 62 -3.44 -43.21 -0.05
CA ASP A 62 -4.37 -44.27 -0.38
C ASP A 62 -3.60 -45.60 -0.46
N GLY A 63 -4.06 -46.64 0.24
CA GLY A 63 -3.25 -47.83 0.44
C GLY A 63 -3.86 -48.89 1.33
N TYR A 64 -3.00 -49.75 1.86
CA TYR A 64 -3.37 -50.84 2.76
C TYR A 64 -2.69 -50.68 4.11
N ALA A 65 -3.51 -50.55 5.16
CA ALA A 65 -3.07 -50.61 6.55
C ALA A 65 -2.67 -52.05 6.88
N VAL A 66 -1.43 -52.24 7.35
CA VAL A 66 -0.83 -53.57 7.59
C VAL A 66 -0.07 -53.64 8.92
N LEU A 67 0.21 -54.87 9.35
CA LEU A 67 1.24 -55.14 10.36
C LEU A 67 2.60 -55.24 9.67
N TYR A 68 3.63 -54.66 10.27
CA TYR A 68 4.98 -54.67 9.66
C TYR A 68 5.55 -56.09 9.55
N SER A 69 5.24 -56.97 10.50
CA SER A 69 5.67 -58.38 10.46
C SER A 69 5.24 -59.09 9.18
N ASP A 70 4.12 -58.68 8.59
CA ASP A 70 3.51 -59.38 7.47
C ASP A 70 4.07 -58.90 6.12
N VAL A 71 4.73 -57.74 6.09
CA VAL A 71 5.34 -57.17 4.88
C VAL A 71 6.86 -57.05 4.98
N ALA A 72 7.45 -57.43 6.12
CA ALA A 72 8.88 -57.34 6.37
C ALA A 72 9.68 -58.12 5.30
N GLY A 73 10.44 -57.39 4.49
CA GLY A 73 11.27 -57.97 3.43
C GLY A 73 10.50 -58.36 2.16
N ALA A 74 9.28 -57.85 1.98
CA ALA A 74 8.60 -57.82 0.69
C ALA A 74 9.41 -57.01 -0.32
N SER A 75 9.51 -57.53 -1.54
CA SER A 75 10.16 -56.87 -2.68
C SER A 75 9.48 -57.30 -3.98
N LYS A 76 9.81 -56.66 -5.09
CA LYS A 76 9.30 -57.05 -6.42
C LYS A 76 9.60 -58.51 -6.77
N ASP A 77 10.80 -58.99 -6.40
CA ASP A 77 11.23 -60.37 -6.64
C ASP A 77 10.65 -61.36 -5.62
N ARG A 78 10.20 -60.88 -4.46
CA ARG A 78 9.61 -61.68 -3.39
C ARG A 78 8.39 -60.97 -2.79
N PRO A 79 7.27 -60.90 -3.52
CA PRO A 79 6.08 -60.24 -3.04
C PRO A 79 5.39 -61.05 -1.94
N VAL A 80 4.69 -60.36 -1.04
CA VAL A 80 3.87 -60.99 0.00
C VAL A 80 2.39 -60.85 -0.36
N ARG A 81 1.57 -61.83 0.02
CA ARG A 81 0.11 -61.80 -0.18
C ARG A 81 -0.57 -61.64 1.17
N LEU A 82 -1.50 -60.69 1.26
CA LEU A 82 -2.34 -60.45 2.43
C LEU A 82 -3.81 -60.60 2.05
N SER A 83 -4.64 -61.14 2.93
CA SER A 83 -6.09 -61.16 2.71
C SER A 83 -6.71 -59.80 2.99
N LEU A 84 -7.54 -59.28 2.10
CA LEU A 84 -8.29 -58.05 2.31
C LEU A 84 -9.44 -58.31 3.29
N ALA A 85 -9.28 -57.87 4.55
CA ALA A 85 -10.26 -58.09 5.60
C ALA A 85 -11.43 -57.09 5.57
N GLY A 86 -11.25 -55.94 4.92
CA GLY A 86 -12.26 -54.91 4.77
C GLY A 86 -11.70 -53.61 4.24
N ARG A 87 -12.56 -52.61 4.13
CA ARG A 87 -12.22 -51.25 3.67
C ARG A 87 -12.69 -50.25 4.72
N ILE A 88 -11.83 -49.30 5.07
CA ILE A 88 -12.13 -48.24 6.05
C ILE A 88 -12.24 -46.93 5.29
N GLY A 89 -13.47 -46.44 5.16
CA GLY A 89 -13.76 -45.19 4.48
C GLY A 89 -13.45 -43.96 5.35
N VAL A 90 -13.32 -42.81 4.69
CA VAL A 90 -13.19 -41.51 5.36
C VAL A 90 -14.44 -41.24 6.21
N GLY A 91 -14.24 -40.74 7.42
CA GLY A 91 -15.31 -40.45 8.38
C GLY A 91 -15.82 -41.66 9.16
N VAL A 92 -15.29 -42.86 8.92
CA VAL A 92 -15.60 -44.07 9.68
C VAL A 92 -14.55 -44.30 10.77
N GLY A 93 -15.00 -44.57 12.00
CA GLY A 93 -14.11 -44.90 13.11
C GLY A 93 -13.47 -46.29 12.95
N ALA A 94 -12.18 -46.41 13.27
CA ALA A 94 -11.42 -47.66 13.21
C ALA A 94 -10.82 -48.06 14.56
N GLU A 95 -11.14 -47.35 15.64
CA GLU A 95 -10.54 -47.53 16.96
C GLU A 95 -10.79 -48.92 17.57
N ASN A 96 -11.85 -49.60 17.13
CA ASN A 96 -12.24 -50.94 17.57
C ASN A 96 -11.85 -52.05 16.59
N ILE A 97 -11.21 -51.70 15.47
CA ILE A 97 -10.71 -52.65 14.48
C ILE A 97 -9.29 -53.06 14.87
N LEU A 98 -8.99 -54.35 14.75
CA LEU A 98 -7.63 -54.89 14.87
C LEU A 98 -7.27 -55.64 13.60
N ILE A 99 -6.13 -55.27 13.01
CA ILE A 99 -5.54 -56.00 11.89
C ILE A 99 -5.06 -57.36 12.40
N LYS A 100 -5.53 -58.45 11.77
CA LYS A 100 -5.10 -59.81 12.09
C LYS A 100 -3.83 -60.13 11.28
N PRO A 101 -2.92 -60.98 11.80
CA PRO A 101 -1.77 -61.46 11.02
C PRO A 101 -2.19 -62.03 9.66
N GLY A 102 -1.47 -61.66 8.61
CA GLY A 102 -1.73 -62.05 7.23
C GLY A 102 -2.92 -61.33 6.56
N THR A 103 -3.46 -60.29 7.20
CA THR A 103 -4.59 -59.51 6.67
C THR A 103 -4.25 -58.03 6.54
N CYS A 104 -5.02 -57.32 5.73
CA CYS A 104 -4.91 -55.87 5.55
C CYS A 104 -6.29 -55.23 5.46
N TYR A 105 -6.34 -53.91 5.69
CA TYR A 105 -7.51 -53.09 5.42
C TYR A 105 -7.16 -52.03 4.39
N GLU A 106 -8.00 -51.88 3.37
CA GLU A 106 -7.89 -50.74 2.47
C GLU A 106 -8.26 -49.47 3.21
N VAL A 107 -7.46 -48.43 3.01
CA VAL A 107 -7.64 -47.11 3.60
C VAL A 107 -7.43 -46.05 2.53
N ALA A 108 -8.25 -45.01 2.56
CA ALA A 108 -7.99 -43.79 1.80
C ALA A 108 -7.19 -42.79 2.65
N THR A 109 -6.60 -41.80 2.01
CA THR A 109 -5.92 -40.66 2.61
C THR A 109 -6.87 -39.98 3.59
N GLY A 110 -6.46 -39.87 4.85
CA GLY A 110 -7.26 -39.32 5.93
C GLY A 110 -8.21 -40.27 6.64
N SER A 111 -8.30 -41.52 6.21
CA SER A 111 -9.05 -42.54 6.95
C SER A 111 -8.44 -42.78 8.33
N HIS A 112 -9.28 -42.99 9.33
CA HIS A 112 -8.86 -43.39 10.67
C HIS A 112 -8.25 -44.78 10.60
N LEU A 113 -7.06 -44.96 11.17
CA LEU A 113 -6.35 -46.24 11.16
C LEU A 113 -6.71 -47.11 12.37
N PRO A 114 -6.81 -48.44 12.21
CA PRO A 114 -6.82 -49.39 13.32
C PRO A 114 -5.67 -49.13 14.27
N ARG A 115 -5.90 -49.27 15.58
CA ARG A 115 -4.90 -48.92 16.62
C ARG A 115 -3.59 -49.70 16.51
N ASN A 116 -3.61 -50.89 15.92
CA ASN A 116 -2.44 -51.73 15.72
C ASN A 116 -1.82 -51.62 14.32
N THR A 117 -2.18 -50.58 13.55
CA THR A 117 -1.55 -50.32 12.24
C THR A 117 -0.09 -49.93 12.45
N ASP A 118 0.83 -50.67 11.83
CA ASP A 118 2.26 -50.39 11.91
C ASP A 118 2.72 -49.46 10.78
N LEU A 119 2.11 -49.54 9.61
CA LEU A 119 2.37 -48.72 8.42
C LEU A 119 1.19 -48.81 7.44
N VAL A 120 1.18 -47.90 6.45
CA VAL A 120 0.31 -48.02 5.27
C VAL A 120 1.16 -48.20 4.02
N VAL A 121 0.91 -49.26 3.25
CA VAL A 121 1.57 -49.47 1.95
C VAL A 121 0.74 -48.77 0.86
N PRO A 122 1.32 -47.84 0.07
CA PRO A 122 0.59 -47.16 -0.99
C PRO A 122 0.07 -48.10 -2.07
N PHE A 123 -1.02 -47.75 -2.75
CA PHE A 123 -1.55 -48.56 -3.85
C PHE A 123 -0.53 -48.84 -4.95
N GLU A 124 0.35 -47.89 -5.24
CA GLU A 124 1.41 -47.99 -6.25
C GLU A 124 2.38 -49.13 -5.99
N ASP A 125 2.51 -49.55 -4.72
CA ASP A 125 3.37 -50.63 -4.27
C ASP A 125 2.59 -51.95 -4.07
N THR A 126 1.35 -52.02 -4.53
CA THR A 126 0.47 -53.17 -4.34
C THR A 126 -0.34 -53.54 -5.60
N GLU A 127 -0.90 -54.75 -5.62
CA GLU A 127 -1.86 -55.19 -6.63
C GLU A 127 -2.99 -55.99 -5.97
N GLU A 128 -4.24 -55.52 -6.09
CA GLU A 128 -5.43 -56.23 -5.60
C GLU A 128 -5.86 -57.32 -6.60
N LYS A 129 -6.06 -58.55 -6.11
CA LYS A 129 -6.60 -59.69 -6.87
C LYS A 129 -7.72 -60.36 -6.08
N GLY A 130 -8.95 -59.93 -6.31
CA GLY A 130 -10.12 -60.49 -5.64
C GLY A 130 -10.09 -60.17 -4.15
N SER A 131 -9.89 -61.17 -3.29
CA SER A 131 -9.78 -61.01 -1.83
C SER A 131 -8.34 -60.99 -1.31
N GLU A 132 -7.35 -60.94 -2.22
CA GLU A 132 -5.92 -60.86 -1.88
C GLU A 132 -5.30 -59.54 -2.36
N VAL A 133 -4.35 -59.03 -1.58
CA VAL A 133 -3.51 -57.89 -1.93
C VAL A 133 -2.07 -58.36 -1.98
N ILE A 134 -1.44 -58.17 -3.13
CA ILE A 134 -0.02 -58.47 -3.35
C ILE A 134 0.78 -57.21 -3.03
N VAL A 135 1.77 -57.32 -2.14
CA VAL A 135 2.62 -56.23 -1.68
C VAL A 135 4.03 -56.39 -2.26
N TYR A 136 4.52 -55.36 -2.94
CA TYR A 136 5.80 -55.36 -3.67
C TYR A 136 6.92 -54.56 -2.99
N SER A 137 6.61 -53.84 -1.91
CA SER A 137 7.58 -53.06 -1.15
C SER A 137 7.45 -53.32 0.35
N SER A 138 8.51 -53.03 1.10
CA SER A 138 8.54 -53.15 2.56
C SER A 138 8.87 -51.77 3.15
N PRO A 139 7.91 -50.83 3.25
CA PRO A 139 8.13 -49.55 3.91
C PRO A 139 8.52 -49.73 5.39
N LYS A 140 9.06 -48.69 6.01
CA LYS A 140 9.46 -48.72 7.42
C LYS A 140 8.23 -48.68 8.32
N ARG A 141 8.38 -49.16 9.55
CA ARG A 141 7.37 -48.96 10.60
C ARG A 141 7.12 -47.45 10.78
N GLY A 142 5.86 -47.07 10.83
CA GLY A 142 5.38 -45.70 10.94
C GLY A 142 5.25 -44.95 9.62
N ASP A 143 5.68 -45.53 8.50
CA ASP A 143 5.55 -44.87 7.20
C ASP A 143 4.06 -44.68 6.84
N ASN A 144 3.79 -43.51 6.24
CA ASN A 144 2.47 -43.10 5.75
C ASN A 144 1.38 -42.99 6.84
N ILE A 145 1.77 -42.80 8.09
CA ILE A 145 0.87 -42.53 9.22
C ILE A 145 1.10 -41.13 9.76
N ALA A 146 0.03 -40.32 9.86
CA ALA A 146 0.02 -39.13 10.70
C ALA A 146 -0.54 -39.49 12.07
N TYR A 147 0.29 -39.37 13.10
CA TYR A 147 -0.08 -39.70 14.48
C TYR A 147 -0.83 -38.55 15.15
N PRO A 148 -1.67 -38.83 16.16
CA PRO A 148 -2.33 -37.78 16.91
C PRO A 148 -1.32 -36.76 17.45
N GLY A 149 -1.51 -35.49 17.13
CA GLY A 149 -0.65 -34.40 17.61
C GLY A 149 0.70 -34.27 16.89
N SER A 150 0.92 -35.00 15.79
CA SER A 150 2.15 -34.89 15.00
C SER A 150 2.28 -33.56 14.26
N ASP A 151 1.18 -32.82 14.07
CA ASP A 151 1.20 -31.41 13.66
C ASP A 151 1.31 -30.53 14.93
N LEU A 152 0.28 -30.53 15.77
CA LEU A 152 0.29 -29.81 17.05
C LEU A 152 -0.34 -30.64 18.18
N PRO A 153 0.34 -30.82 19.33
CA PRO A 153 -0.27 -31.45 20.50
C PRO A 153 -1.42 -30.63 21.12
N SER A 154 -2.35 -31.30 21.78
CA SER A 154 -3.31 -30.64 22.68
C SER A 154 -2.57 -29.88 23.78
N GLY A 155 -3.11 -28.76 24.24
CA GLY A 155 -2.48 -27.88 25.21
C GLY A 155 -1.48 -26.89 24.61
N THR A 156 -1.21 -26.96 23.30
CA THR A 156 -0.36 -25.97 22.62
C THR A 156 -1.05 -24.61 22.57
N VAL A 157 -0.35 -23.55 22.96
CA VAL A 157 -0.79 -22.17 22.74
C VAL A 157 -0.59 -21.84 21.25
N ILE A 158 -1.68 -21.76 20.50
CA ILE A 158 -1.63 -21.46 19.07
C ILE A 158 -1.64 -19.95 18.77
N VAL A 159 -2.17 -19.17 19.71
CA VAL A 159 -2.17 -17.71 19.66
C VAL A 159 -1.90 -17.19 21.06
N LYS A 160 -0.94 -16.29 21.21
CA LYS A 160 -0.74 -15.59 22.49
C LYS A 160 -1.65 -14.39 22.62
N ARG A 161 -1.97 -14.00 23.85
CA ARG A 161 -2.52 -12.67 24.14
C ARG A 161 -1.70 -11.59 23.42
N GLY A 162 -2.40 -10.62 22.82
CA GLY A 162 -1.80 -9.52 22.08
C GLY A 162 -1.48 -9.82 20.62
N TRP A 163 -1.67 -11.06 20.15
CA TRP A 163 -1.46 -11.41 18.76
C TRP A 163 -2.69 -11.09 17.90
N VAL A 164 -2.43 -10.65 16.67
CA VAL A 164 -3.48 -10.45 15.67
C VAL A 164 -3.85 -11.79 15.05
N ILE A 165 -5.14 -12.08 14.94
CA ILE A 165 -5.63 -13.28 14.27
C ILE A 165 -5.56 -13.08 12.76
N ASP A 166 -4.85 -14.00 12.08
CA ASP A 166 -4.75 -14.07 10.62
C ASP A 166 -5.51 -15.28 10.06
N GLU A 167 -5.51 -15.42 8.74
CA GLU A 167 -6.28 -16.44 8.01
C GLU A 167 -5.78 -17.86 8.30
N LYS A 168 -4.46 -18.00 8.50
CA LYS A 168 -3.83 -19.29 8.86
C LYS A 168 -4.23 -19.70 10.27
N THR A 169 -4.23 -18.73 11.19
CA THR A 169 -4.68 -18.91 12.57
C THR A 169 -6.14 -19.32 12.59
N LEU A 170 -7.01 -18.64 11.84
CA LEU A 170 -8.42 -18.99 11.71
C LEU A 170 -8.61 -20.44 11.25
N ALA A 171 -7.88 -20.88 10.21
CA ALA A 171 -7.95 -22.24 9.71
C ALA A 171 -7.54 -23.28 10.76
N ALA A 172 -6.52 -22.99 11.56
CA ALA A 172 -6.07 -23.88 12.62
C ALA A 172 -7.06 -23.92 13.81
N LEU A 173 -7.64 -22.78 14.19
CA LEU A 173 -8.71 -22.72 15.20
C LEU A 173 -9.92 -23.55 14.78
N ALA A 174 -10.35 -23.41 13.52
CA ALA A 174 -11.45 -24.19 12.95
C ALA A 174 -11.13 -25.70 12.93
N SER A 175 -9.91 -26.07 12.54
CA SER A 175 -9.44 -27.46 12.53
C SER A 175 -9.40 -28.08 13.93
N ALA A 176 -9.20 -27.26 14.96
CA ALA A 176 -9.25 -27.65 16.36
C ALA A 176 -10.68 -27.67 16.95
N GLY A 177 -11.71 -27.36 16.15
CA GLY A 177 -13.10 -27.29 16.60
C GLY A 177 -13.44 -26.07 17.47
N ILE A 178 -12.58 -25.05 17.48
CA ILE A 178 -12.82 -23.82 18.25
C ILE A 178 -13.80 -22.95 17.48
N LYS A 179 -14.97 -22.69 18.07
CA LYS A 179 -16.03 -21.87 17.45
C LYS A 179 -15.98 -20.39 17.87
N ARG A 180 -15.51 -20.12 19.09
CA ARG A 180 -15.54 -18.79 19.70
C ARG A 180 -14.22 -18.53 20.42
N ILE A 181 -13.75 -17.28 20.33
CA ILE A 181 -12.51 -16.84 20.98
C ILE A 181 -12.71 -15.49 21.65
N SER A 182 -11.91 -15.23 22.68
CA SER A 182 -11.89 -13.95 23.37
C SER A 182 -10.86 -13.02 22.74
N VAL A 183 -11.33 -11.84 22.32
CA VAL A 183 -10.52 -10.80 21.68
C VAL A 183 -10.71 -9.47 22.40
N TYR A 184 -9.77 -8.55 22.25
CA TYR A 184 -10.00 -7.17 22.67
C TYR A 184 -11.11 -6.55 21.83
N ARG A 185 -12.02 -5.80 22.48
CA ARG A 185 -13.01 -5.00 21.77
C ARG A 185 -12.32 -3.99 20.86
N LYS A 186 -12.98 -3.60 19.77
CA LYS A 186 -12.46 -2.50 18.94
C LYS A 186 -12.34 -1.24 19.82
N PRO A 187 -11.16 -0.61 19.92
CA PRO A 187 -11.04 0.63 20.67
C PRO A 187 -11.81 1.74 19.98
N ARG A 188 -12.51 2.56 20.77
CA ARG A 188 -13.34 3.65 20.27
C ARG A 188 -12.48 4.90 20.08
N VAL A 189 -12.56 5.53 18.92
CA VAL A 189 -11.81 6.74 18.59
C VAL A 189 -12.76 7.86 18.23
N CYS A 190 -12.63 9.00 18.90
CA CYS A 190 -13.38 10.19 18.55
C CYS A 190 -12.49 11.08 17.66
N VAL A 191 -12.99 11.49 16.49
CA VAL A 191 -12.27 12.37 15.57
C VAL A 191 -12.96 13.72 15.48
N ILE A 192 -12.21 14.80 15.77
CA ILE A 192 -12.69 16.18 15.78
C ILE A 192 -11.94 16.96 14.70
N SER A 193 -12.66 17.66 13.83
CA SER A 193 -12.07 18.59 12.87
C SER A 193 -12.27 20.03 13.35
N THR A 194 -11.29 20.91 13.13
CA THR A 194 -11.36 22.32 13.52
C THR A 194 -10.87 23.21 12.39
N GLY A 195 -11.64 24.25 12.07
CA GLY A 195 -11.26 25.26 11.08
C GLY A 195 -12.48 25.99 10.55
N LYS A 196 -12.48 27.33 10.66
CA LYS A 196 -13.56 28.18 10.13
C LYS A 196 -13.68 28.15 8.61
N GLU A 197 -12.64 27.70 7.92
CA GLU A 197 -12.61 27.52 6.47
C GLU A 197 -13.34 26.25 5.99
N LEU A 198 -13.69 25.33 6.90
CA LEU A 198 -14.17 24.00 6.54
C LEU A 198 -15.68 24.01 6.24
N LEU A 199 -16.05 23.31 5.16
CA LEU A 199 -17.43 22.97 4.80
C LEU A 199 -17.61 21.47 4.69
N GLU A 200 -18.84 21.00 4.87
CA GLU A 200 -19.18 19.62 4.57
C GLU A 200 -19.30 19.40 3.04
N PRO A 201 -18.76 18.30 2.48
CA PRO A 201 -19.00 17.92 1.10
C PRO A 201 -20.49 17.86 0.77
N GLY A 202 -20.87 18.51 -0.33
CA GLY A 202 -22.27 18.66 -0.76
C GLY A 202 -22.84 20.05 -0.50
N GLU A 203 -22.25 20.81 0.42
CA GLU A 203 -22.61 22.22 0.61
C GLU A 203 -22.02 23.07 -0.53
N PRO A 204 -22.69 24.17 -0.98
CA PRO A 204 -22.12 25.06 -1.99
C PRO A 204 -20.80 25.71 -1.52
N LEU A 205 -19.75 25.57 -2.33
CA LEU A 205 -18.45 26.19 -2.03
C LEU A 205 -18.55 27.71 -2.08
N ARG A 206 -18.09 28.37 -1.02
CA ARG A 206 -18.03 29.83 -0.93
C ARG A 206 -16.57 30.30 -0.94
N PRO A 207 -16.27 31.52 -1.43
CA PRO A 207 -14.91 32.05 -1.45
C PRO A 207 -14.22 31.98 -0.07
N GLY A 208 -13.00 31.46 -0.04
CA GLY A 208 -12.21 31.29 1.19
C GLY A 208 -12.50 30.00 1.97
N MET A 209 -13.47 29.19 1.53
CA MET A 209 -13.79 27.91 2.16
C MET A 209 -13.17 26.73 1.40
N VAL A 210 -12.96 25.62 2.10
CA VAL A 210 -12.52 24.33 1.54
C VAL A 210 -13.35 23.20 2.16
N TYR A 211 -13.48 22.08 1.46
CA TYR A 211 -14.20 20.93 2.00
C TYR A 211 -13.36 20.15 3.01
N GLU A 212 -14.01 19.65 4.05
CA GLU A 212 -13.35 18.79 5.01
C GLU A 212 -13.10 17.38 4.44
N SER A 213 -11.82 17.00 4.38
CA SER A 213 -11.30 15.73 3.90
C SER A 213 -10.48 14.94 4.94
N ASN A 214 -9.97 15.59 5.99
CA ASN A 214 -9.07 14.96 6.95
C ASN A 214 -9.79 13.98 7.88
N LEU A 215 -10.90 14.41 8.49
CA LEU A 215 -11.74 13.59 9.35
C LEU A 215 -12.21 12.34 8.62
N ARG A 216 -12.60 12.47 7.35
CA ARG A 216 -13.02 11.36 6.48
C ARG A 216 -11.87 10.39 6.23
N SER A 217 -10.70 10.92 5.84
CA SER A 217 -9.51 10.11 5.60
C SER A 217 -9.05 9.39 6.86
N LEU A 218 -9.00 10.09 7.99
CA LEU A 218 -8.59 9.54 9.29
C LEU A 218 -9.58 8.49 9.79
N LYS A 219 -10.89 8.73 9.66
CA LYS A 219 -11.93 7.75 9.97
C LYS A 219 -11.70 6.46 9.20
N ALA A 220 -11.61 6.53 7.87
CA ALA A 220 -11.39 5.36 7.04
C ALA A 220 -10.08 4.63 7.39
N LEU A 221 -9.01 5.39 7.65
CA LEU A 221 -7.68 4.86 7.94
C LEU A 221 -7.60 4.15 9.31
N LEU A 222 -8.33 4.65 10.31
CA LEU A 222 -8.44 4.05 11.63
C LEU A 222 -9.40 2.85 11.62
N GLU A 223 -10.54 2.95 10.94
CA GLU A 223 -11.48 1.81 10.77
C GLU A 223 -10.78 0.64 10.08
N SER A 224 -9.98 0.90 9.04
CA SER A 224 -9.18 -0.14 8.37
C SER A 224 -8.08 -0.75 9.25
N ARG A 225 -7.83 -0.18 10.44
CA ARG A 225 -6.87 -0.69 11.43
C ARG A 225 -7.53 -1.36 12.63
N GLY A 226 -8.85 -1.55 12.58
CA GLY A 226 -9.61 -2.25 13.63
C GLY A 226 -10.12 -1.35 14.75
N PHE A 227 -10.23 -0.04 14.52
CA PHE A 227 -10.85 0.89 15.45
C PHE A 227 -12.33 1.11 15.14
N ASP A 228 -13.12 1.44 16.16
CA ASP A 228 -14.49 1.95 16.04
C ASP A 228 -14.44 3.48 16.08
N VAL A 229 -14.76 4.17 14.98
CA VAL A 229 -14.49 5.61 14.88
C VAL A 229 -15.78 6.43 14.88
N GLU A 230 -15.90 7.29 15.87
CA GLU A 230 -16.98 8.27 16.01
C GLU A 230 -16.52 9.64 15.46
N PRO A 231 -17.06 10.11 14.32
CA PRO A 231 -16.82 11.46 13.84
C PRO A 231 -17.62 12.46 14.67
N VAL A 232 -16.93 13.36 15.38
CA VAL A 232 -17.57 14.45 16.13
C VAL A 232 -18.00 15.58 15.19
N GLY A 233 -17.31 15.73 14.05
CA GLY A 233 -17.59 16.73 13.02
C GLY A 233 -16.67 17.95 13.09
N ILE A 234 -17.08 19.01 12.39
CA ILE A 234 -16.38 20.31 12.37
C ILE A 234 -16.82 21.10 13.61
N VAL A 235 -15.87 21.34 14.52
CA VAL A 235 -16.07 22.15 15.73
C VAL A 235 -15.49 23.55 15.47
N GLY A 236 -16.22 24.58 15.93
CA GLY A 236 -15.76 25.96 15.81
C GLY A 236 -14.46 26.23 16.57
N ASP A 237 -13.72 27.27 16.17
CA ASP A 237 -12.43 27.61 16.79
C ASP A 237 -12.55 28.26 18.19
N ASP A 238 -13.77 28.39 18.72
CA ASP A 238 -13.98 28.87 20.09
C ASP A 238 -13.43 27.86 21.10
N ILE A 239 -12.71 28.36 22.11
CA ILE A 239 -12.04 27.50 23.08
C ILE A 239 -13.02 26.70 23.93
N ASP A 240 -14.23 27.22 24.20
CA ASP A 240 -15.23 26.53 25.00
C ASP A 240 -15.93 25.44 24.20
N ASP A 241 -16.19 25.66 22.91
CA ASP A 241 -16.67 24.62 21.99
C ASP A 241 -15.66 23.47 21.88
N LEU A 242 -14.38 23.79 21.64
CA LEU A 242 -13.31 22.81 21.56
C LEU A 242 -13.12 22.06 22.88
N ARG A 243 -13.18 22.77 24.03
CA ARG A 243 -13.12 22.15 25.36
C ARG A 243 -14.26 21.16 25.57
N ARG A 244 -15.50 21.54 25.26
CA ARG A 244 -16.66 20.64 25.37
C ARG A 244 -16.50 19.41 24.47
N ALA A 245 -16.07 19.60 23.23
CA ALA A 245 -15.88 18.51 22.27
C ALA A 245 -14.79 17.53 22.73
N ILE A 246 -13.62 18.02 23.16
CA ILE A 246 -12.52 17.17 23.63
C ILE A 246 -12.92 16.43 24.91
N LEU A 247 -13.42 17.13 25.94
CA LEU A 247 -13.72 16.51 27.22
C LEU A 247 -14.84 15.47 27.11
N SER A 248 -15.92 15.78 26.39
CA SER A 248 -16.98 14.80 26.16
C SER A 248 -16.50 13.58 25.38
N SER A 249 -15.54 13.75 24.46
CA SER A 249 -14.96 12.66 23.68
C SER A 249 -14.08 11.76 24.55
N VAL A 250 -13.30 12.34 25.45
CA VAL A 250 -12.49 11.61 26.42
C VAL A 250 -13.34 10.72 27.33
N GLU A 251 -14.57 11.10 27.68
CA GLU A 251 -15.45 10.25 28.50
C GLU A 251 -15.86 8.96 27.77
N ARG A 252 -16.13 9.02 26.46
CA ARG A 252 -16.78 7.93 25.70
C ARG A 252 -15.86 7.13 24.76
N CYS A 253 -14.69 7.67 24.45
CA CYS A 253 -13.69 7.08 23.54
C CYS A 253 -12.41 6.67 24.29
N ASP A 254 -11.61 5.80 23.70
CA ASP A 254 -10.30 5.36 24.20
C ASP A 254 -9.15 6.21 23.62
N LEU A 255 -9.40 6.91 22.51
CA LEU A 255 -8.48 7.85 21.86
C LEU A 255 -9.28 9.03 21.32
N VAL A 256 -8.75 10.24 21.47
CA VAL A 256 -9.28 11.43 20.80
C VAL A 256 -8.24 11.94 19.81
N VAL A 257 -8.65 12.17 18.56
CA VAL A 257 -7.78 12.76 17.54
C VAL A 257 -8.40 14.04 17.03
N THR A 258 -7.65 15.13 17.09
CA THR A 258 -8.04 16.41 16.50
C THR A 258 -7.26 16.63 15.20
N THR A 259 -7.93 17.15 14.17
CA THR A 259 -7.30 17.59 12.92
C THR A 259 -7.65 19.03 12.63
N GLY A 260 -6.68 19.79 12.12
CA GLY A 260 -6.84 21.21 11.84
C GLY A 260 -6.04 22.09 12.80
N GLY A 261 -6.30 23.39 12.76
CA GLY A 261 -5.75 24.32 13.75
C GLY A 261 -4.27 24.68 13.62
N THR A 262 -3.65 24.58 12.44
CA THR A 262 -2.24 25.00 12.25
C THR A 262 -2.03 26.51 12.14
N SER A 263 -3.08 27.31 12.32
CA SER A 263 -2.92 28.75 12.55
C SER A 263 -2.49 28.97 13.99
N ALA A 264 -1.63 29.97 14.23
CA ALA A 264 -1.04 30.19 15.55
C ALA A 264 -2.06 30.35 16.70
N GLY A 265 -3.34 30.64 16.42
CA GLY A 265 -4.39 30.77 17.43
C GLY A 265 -5.09 29.46 17.82
N VAL A 266 -5.38 28.58 16.86
CA VAL A 266 -6.16 27.34 17.12
C VAL A 266 -5.28 26.23 17.67
N GLU A 267 -4.02 26.14 17.22
CA GLU A 267 -3.01 25.22 17.76
C GLU A 267 -2.85 25.46 19.27
N ASP A 268 -2.77 26.75 19.63
CA ASP A 268 -2.69 27.21 21.01
C ASP A 268 -3.95 26.88 21.83
N ASN A 269 -5.14 26.82 21.21
CA ASN A 269 -6.37 26.44 21.90
C ASN A 269 -6.41 24.94 22.22
N VAL A 270 -6.03 24.06 21.28
CA VAL A 270 -5.93 22.61 21.55
C VAL A 270 -4.91 22.37 22.66
N TYR A 271 -3.74 23.01 22.58
CA TYR A 271 -2.72 22.90 23.64
C TYR A 271 -3.24 23.37 24.99
N ARG A 272 -3.93 24.52 25.03
CA ARG A 272 -4.46 25.05 26.29
C ARG A 272 -5.48 24.11 26.91
N VAL A 273 -6.45 23.62 26.12
CA VAL A 273 -7.48 22.68 26.60
C VAL A 273 -6.84 21.40 27.13
N VAL A 274 -5.92 20.79 26.38
CA VAL A 274 -5.27 19.54 26.79
C VAL A 274 -4.38 19.74 28.02
N GLY A 275 -3.66 20.86 28.09
CA GLY A 275 -2.80 21.20 29.22
C GLY A 275 -3.57 21.55 30.50
N GLU A 276 -4.73 22.19 30.39
CA GLU A 276 -5.59 22.51 31.56
C GLU A 276 -6.32 21.28 32.10
N ALA A 277 -6.80 20.39 31.22
CA ALA A 277 -7.56 19.20 31.61
C ALA A 277 -6.70 17.97 31.87
N GLY A 278 -5.41 18.03 31.54
CA GLY A 278 -4.51 16.89 31.57
C GLY A 278 -3.05 17.32 31.48
N ARG A 279 -2.31 16.74 30.53
CA ARG A 279 -0.91 17.08 30.29
C ARG A 279 -0.52 16.88 28.84
N ILE A 280 0.34 17.75 28.32
CA ILE A 280 1.00 17.58 27.01
C ILE A 280 2.35 16.93 27.28
N ILE A 281 2.63 15.83 26.57
CA ILE A 281 3.91 15.12 26.68
C ILE A 281 4.84 15.51 25.53
N VAL A 282 4.28 15.67 24.33
CA VAL A 282 5.03 16.09 23.14
C VAL A 282 4.32 17.27 22.50
N ARG A 283 5.06 18.35 22.28
CA ARG A 283 4.60 19.56 21.57
C ARG A 283 5.45 19.81 20.33
N GLY A 284 5.07 19.14 19.24
CA GLY A 284 5.73 19.27 17.95
C GLY A 284 6.83 18.24 17.72
N VAL A 285 6.94 17.80 16.46
CA VAL A 285 7.90 16.78 16.03
C VAL A 285 8.77 17.28 14.88
N LYS A 286 9.97 16.72 14.73
CA LYS A 286 10.93 17.01 13.64
C LYS A 286 10.49 16.36 12.32
N LEU A 287 9.28 16.67 11.84
CA LEU A 287 8.67 16.03 10.68
C LEU A 287 8.17 17.06 9.65
N ARG A 288 8.25 16.70 8.36
CA ARG A 288 7.66 17.44 7.24
C ARG A 288 6.95 16.48 6.28
N PRO A 289 5.63 16.61 6.08
CA PRO A 289 4.68 17.45 6.83
C PRO A 289 4.38 16.88 8.24
N GLY A 290 3.78 17.67 9.14
CA GLY A 290 3.39 17.20 10.48
C GLY A 290 4.14 17.82 11.67
N LYS A 291 4.91 18.89 11.47
CA LYS A 291 5.59 19.62 12.56
C LYS A 291 4.72 19.89 13.81
N PRO A 292 3.49 20.46 13.71
CA PRO A 292 2.70 20.85 14.90
C PRO A 292 1.99 19.68 15.59
N THR A 293 2.41 18.44 15.34
CA THR A 293 1.78 17.28 15.99
C THR A 293 2.04 17.29 17.49
N SER A 294 1.01 17.02 18.28
CA SER A 294 1.17 16.84 19.73
C SER A 294 0.50 15.59 20.26
N LEU A 295 1.06 15.12 21.37
CA LEU A 295 0.61 13.95 22.10
C LEU A 295 0.36 14.38 23.55
N GLY A 296 -0.89 14.28 23.98
CA GLY A 296 -1.32 14.61 25.33
C GLY A 296 -2.13 13.49 25.97
N ILE A 297 -2.35 13.62 27.27
CA ILE A 297 -3.08 12.65 28.08
C ILE A 297 -4.12 13.40 28.90
N ILE A 298 -5.39 12.99 28.80
CA ILE A 298 -6.48 13.48 29.65
C ILE A 298 -7.13 12.26 30.30
N LYS A 299 -7.22 12.24 31.64
CA LYS A 299 -7.80 11.12 32.42
C LYS A 299 -7.25 9.72 32.00
N GLY A 300 -5.94 9.64 31.76
CA GLY A 300 -5.28 8.40 31.34
C GLY A 300 -5.51 8.01 29.87
N LYS A 301 -6.24 8.80 29.09
CA LYS A 301 -6.55 8.54 27.68
C LYS A 301 -5.73 9.43 26.75
N PRO A 302 -5.21 8.88 25.63
CA PRO A 302 -4.44 9.63 24.66
C PRO A 302 -5.31 10.65 23.91
N VAL A 303 -4.76 11.85 23.73
CA VAL A 303 -5.27 12.90 22.86
C VAL A 303 -4.17 13.29 21.87
N VAL A 304 -4.44 13.13 20.58
CA VAL A 304 -3.48 13.36 19.50
C VAL A 304 -3.96 14.53 18.66
N SER A 305 -3.15 15.57 18.51
CA SER A 305 -3.44 16.67 17.58
C SER A 305 -2.59 16.54 16.33
N ILE A 306 -3.25 16.50 15.18
CA ILE A 306 -2.65 16.34 13.85
C ILE A 306 -2.81 17.64 13.06
N SER A 307 -1.75 18.01 12.33
CA SER A 307 -1.78 19.11 11.36
C SER A 307 -2.95 18.99 10.38
N GLY A 308 -3.62 20.11 10.10
CA GLY A 308 -4.65 20.20 9.07
C GLY A 308 -4.19 19.93 7.63
N ASN A 309 -2.89 19.70 7.40
CA ASN A 309 -2.38 19.26 6.11
C ASN A 309 -2.79 17.80 5.85
N PRO A 310 -3.55 17.49 4.77
CA PRO A 310 -4.01 16.13 4.51
C PRO A 310 -2.91 15.09 4.38
N VAL A 311 -1.74 15.48 3.84
CA VAL A 311 -0.59 14.58 3.74
C VAL A 311 -0.05 14.23 5.13
N ALA A 312 -0.13 15.14 6.10
CA ALA A 312 0.32 14.87 7.47
C ALA A 312 -0.53 13.80 8.17
N VAL A 313 -1.83 13.70 7.86
CA VAL A 313 -2.71 12.67 8.42
C VAL A 313 -2.18 11.28 8.09
N PHE A 314 -1.95 11.00 6.81
CA PHE A 314 -1.42 9.71 6.35
C PHE A 314 -0.02 9.46 6.90
N VAL A 315 0.88 10.44 6.79
CA VAL A 315 2.25 10.30 7.29
C VAL A 315 2.26 9.98 8.79
N LEU A 316 1.48 10.68 9.61
CA LEU A 316 1.48 10.44 11.05
C LEU A 316 0.87 9.09 11.41
N VAL A 317 -0.26 8.71 10.82
CA VAL A 317 -0.90 7.43 11.13
C VAL A 317 -0.05 6.24 10.69
N GLU A 318 0.69 6.38 9.59
CA GLU A 318 1.52 5.31 8.99
C GLU A 318 2.92 5.23 9.59
N MET A 319 3.53 6.37 9.97
CA MET A 319 4.92 6.43 10.42
C MET A 319 5.04 6.62 11.93
N VAL A 320 4.23 7.50 12.52
CA VAL A 320 4.44 7.98 13.90
C VAL A 320 3.54 7.24 14.89
N LEU A 321 2.23 7.23 14.64
CA LEU A 321 1.24 6.63 15.51
C LEU A 321 1.14 5.09 15.50
N PRO A 322 1.75 4.28 14.59
CA PRO A 322 1.53 2.83 14.60
C PRO A 322 1.78 2.16 15.94
N ARG A 323 2.83 2.55 16.68
CA ARG A 323 3.11 1.97 18.02
C ARG A 323 2.03 2.35 19.03
N LEU A 324 1.60 3.61 19.03
CA LEU A 324 0.49 4.06 19.87
C LEU A 324 -0.81 3.31 19.55
N LEU A 325 -1.15 3.22 18.26
CA LEU A 325 -2.36 2.51 17.82
C LEU A 325 -2.32 1.03 18.18
N ARG A 326 -1.17 0.35 18.04
CA ARG A 326 -1.00 -1.04 18.51
C ARG A 326 -1.21 -1.17 20.01
N ARG A 327 -0.60 -0.28 20.81
CA ARG A 327 -0.79 -0.25 22.26
C ARG A 327 -2.26 -0.10 22.64
N ILE A 328 -2.97 0.82 21.98
CA ILE A 328 -4.40 1.05 22.23
C ILE A 328 -5.24 -0.17 21.83
N LYS A 329 -4.86 -0.97 20.83
CA LYS A 329 -5.57 -2.22 20.49
C LYS A 329 -5.26 -3.40 21.41
N GLY A 330 -4.32 -3.24 22.33
CA GLY A 330 -3.76 -4.35 23.09
C GLY A 330 -2.88 -5.29 22.25
N GLU A 331 -2.41 -4.82 21.08
CA GLU A 331 -1.51 -5.60 20.22
C GLU A 331 -0.09 -5.57 20.78
N ASP A 332 0.52 -6.76 20.90
CA ASP A 332 1.90 -6.90 21.34
C ASP A 332 2.85 -6.19 20.36
N GLU A 333 3.93 -5.63 20.90
CA GLU A 333 4.98 -4.99 20.11
C GLU A 333 5.91 -6.03 19.47
N ILE A 334 5.34 -6.95 18.69
CA ILE A 334 6.13 -7.80 17.81
C ILE A 334 6.72 -6.90 16.71
N PRO A 335 8.06 -6.81 16.58
CA PRO A 335 8.68 -6.02 15.52
C PRO A 335 8.21 -6.53 14.15
N ARG A 336 7.50 -5.68 13.41
CA ARG A 336 7.17 -5.94 12.00
C ARG A 336 8.12 -5.12 11.16
N ALA A 337 8.84 -5.77 10.25
CA ALA A 337 9.54 -5.05 9.20
C ALA A 337 8.50 -4.35 8.32
N PRO A 338 8.63 -3.04 8.04
CA PRO A 338 7.75 -2.40 7.07
C PRO A 338 7.95 -3.05 5.71
N THR A 339 6.89 -3.12 4.90
CA THR A 339 7.04 -3.45 3.48
C THR A 339 7.86 -2.33 2.84
N GLN A 340 9.13 -2.63 2.56
CA GLN A 340 10.10 -1.69 2.05
C GLN A 340 10.93 -2.31 0.94
N GLY A 341 11.48 -1.46 0.08
CA GLY A 341 12.31 -1.89 -1.04
C GLY A 341 13.20 -0.77 -1.52
N ARG A 342 13.94 -1.05 -2.60
CA ARG A 342 14.79 -0.05 -3.24
C ARG A 342 14.31 0.24 -4.65
N ALA A 343 14.34 1.51 -5.03
CA ALA A 343 13.97 1.96 -6.35
C ALA A 343 14.81 3.17 -6.74
N ARG A 344 15.04 3.38 -8.04
CA ARG A 344 15.74 4.56 -8.55
C ARG A 344 14.78 5.74 -8.70
N LEU A 345 15.21 6.94 -8.32
CA LEU A 345 14.39 8.15 -8.44
C LEU A 345 14.21 8.59 -9.89
N LEU A 346 12.95 8.85 -10.28
CA LEU A 346 12.62 9.48 -11.56
C LEU A 346 12.59 11.01 -11.50
N ARG A 347 12.62 11.58 -10.30
CA ARG A 347 12.71 13.03 -10.10
C ARG A 347 13.55 13.37 -8.90
N ARG A 348 14.35 14.42 -9.03
CA ARG A 348 15.12 15.02 -7.95
C ARG A 348 14.22 15.35 -6.75
N VAL A 349 14.66 14.99 -5.56
CA VAL A 349 13.98 15.32 -4.30
C VAL A 349 14.91 16.06 -3.35
N ARG A 350 14.32 16.90 -2.49
CA ARG A 350 15.05 17.64 -1.45
C ARG A 350 14.48 17.29 -0.09
N GLY A 351 15.37 16.98 0.84
CA GLY A 351 15.01 16.82 2.25
C GLY A 351 14.72 18.15 2.94
N SER A 352 14.55 18.10 4.26
CA SER A 352 14.43 19.28 5.10
C SER A 352 15.59 19.37 6.08
N LYS A 353 16.12 20.59 6.26
CA LYS A 353 17.07 20.86 7.35
C LYS A 353 16.39 20.59 8.70
N GLY A 354 17.06 19.81 9.55
CA GLY A 354 16.65 19.52 10.93
C GLY A 354 15.35 18.73 11.11
N ARG A 355 14.78 18.16 10.03
CA ARG A 355 13.53 17.38 10.07
C ARG A 355 13.62 16.17 9.15
N ILE A 356 12.89 15.12 9.48
CA ILE A 356 12.61 14.03 8.55
C ILE A 356 11.59 14.53 7.53
N ALA A 357 11.96 14.51 6.25
CA ALA A 357 11.06 14.84 5.15
C ALA A 357 10.48 13.56 4.57
N VAL A 358 9.15 13.45 4.57
CA VAL A 358 8.43 12.32 4.01
C VAL A 358 7.88 12.71 2.64
N ILE A 359 8.27 11.96 1.62
CA ILE A 359 7.95 12.25 0.23
C ILE A 359 7.14 11.08 -0.35
N PRO A 360 5.82 11.23 -0.50
CA PRO A 360 4.99 10.22 -1.15
C PRO A 360 5.37 10.04 -2.62
N GLY A 361 5.14 8.85 -3.16
CA GLY A 361 5.44 8.52 -4.56
C GLY A 361 4.69 7.29 -5.04
N ILE A 362 4.89 6.98 -6.32
CA ILE A 362 4.41 5.76 -6.95
C ILE A 362 5.58 4.90 -7.39
N LEU A 363 5.39 3.57 -7.32
CA LEU A 363 6.32 2.63 -7.91
C LEU A 363 6.00 2.43 -9.39
N VAL A 364 7.06 2.48 -10.19
CA VAL A 364 7.00 2.26 -11.63
C VAL A 364 7.95 1.12 -11.96
N LYS A 365 7.45 0.10 -12.65
CA LYS A 365 8.29 -1.01 -13.13
C LYS A 365 8.75 -0.71 -14.54
N GLY A 366 10.07 -0.60 -14.73
CA GLY A 366 10.71 -0.41 -16.03
C GLY A 366 11.62 -1.59 -16.39
N SER A 367 12.16 -1.58 -17.61
CA SER A 367 13.12 -2.58 -18.10
C SER A 367 14.42 -2.62 -17.27
N GLY A 368 14.85 -1.47 -16.75
CA GLY A 368 16.03 -1.32 -15.88
C GLY A 368 15.77 -1.61 -14.39
N GLY A 369 14.61 -2.13 -14.02
CA GLY A 369 14.24 -2.45 -12.65
C GLY A 369 13.12 -1.57 -12.09
N LEU A 370 13.12 -1.38 -10.77
CA LEU A 370 12.08 -0.64 -10.07
C LEU A 370 12.48 0.84 -9.91
N PHE A 371 11.53 1.71 -10.21
CA PHE A 371 11.68 3.15 -10.14
C PHE A 371 10.61 3.74 -9.23
N ILE A 372 10.88 4.94 -8.70
CA ILE A 372 9.94 5.70 -7.92
C ILE A 372 9.77 7.10 -8.53
N LEU A 373 8.52 7.47 -8.83
CA LEU A 373 8.15 8.83 -9.18
C LEU A 373 7.65 9.53 -7.91
N PRO A 374 8.47 10.40 -7.29
CA PRO A 374 8.06 11.10 -6.09
C PRO A 374 7.04 12.20 -6.43
N TRP A 375 5.95 12.29 -5.68
CA TRP A 375 5.07 13.44 -5.69
C TRP A 375 5.60 14.50 -4.72
N VAL A 376 6.15 15.58 -5.28
CA VAL A 376 6.41 16.82 -4.54
C VAL A 376 5.04 17.43 -4.28
N LEU A 377 4.51 17.17 -3.10
CA LEU A 377 3.21 17.66 -2.65
C LEU A 377 3.37 19.01 -1.95
N GLY A 378 2.57 19.99 -2.39
CA GLY A 378 2.24 21.16 -1.58
C GLY A 378 1.31 20.77 -0.43
N SER A 379 1.22 21.59 0.61
CA SER A 379 0.36 21.33 1.79
C SER A 379 -1.14 21.25 1.50
N TYR A 380 -1.55 21.62 0.29
CA TYR A 380 -2.92 21.60 -0.20
C TYR A 380 -3.21 20.46 -1.20
N MET A 381 -2.20 19.70 -1.62
CA MET A 381 -2.33 18.71 -2.70
C MET A 381 -2.78 17.34 -2.17
N ILE A 382 -4.08 17.08 -2.18
CA ILE A 382 -4.67 15.81 -1.73
C ILE A 382 -4.90 14.80 -2.86
N SER A 383 -5.25 15.25 -4.07
CA SER A 383 -5.57 14.36 -5.21
C SER A 383 -4.38 13.52 -5.66
N ARG A 384 -3.16 14.05 -5.57
CA ARG A 384 -1.93 13.29 -5.88
C ARG A 384 -1.58 12.26 -4.81
N LEU A 385 -2.07 12.43 -3.58
CA LEU A 385 -1.85 11.48 -2.50
C LEU A 385 -2.64 10.18 -2.74
N SER A 386 -3.81 10.23 -3.38
CA SER A 386 -4.59 9.01 -3.71
C SER A 386 -3.87 8.10 -4.73
N LEU A 387 -2.93 8.67 -5.49
CA LEU A 387 -2.07 7.92 -6.40
C LEU A 387 -0.87 7.30 -5.67
N ALA A 388 -0.46 7.84 -4.52
CA ALA A 388 0.75 7.42 -3.82
C ALA A 388 0.53 6.17 -2.97
N ASP A 389 1.31 5.12 -3.22
CA ASP A 389 1.29 3.87 -2.43
C ASP A 389 2.55 3.68 -1.58
N VAL A 390 3.58 4.49 -1.85
CA VAL A 390 4.86 4.45 -1.15
C VAL A 390 5.32 5.85 -0.73
N TYR A 391 6.28 5.91 0.18
CA TYR A 391 6.95 7.13 0.57
C TYR A 391 8.44 6.92 0.84
N ILE A 392 9.21 8.00 0.68
CA ILE A 392 10.65 8.06 0.98
C ILE A 392 10.83 8.90 2.24
N GLU A 393 11.66 8.43 3.18
CA GLU A 393 12.09 9.21 4.34
C GLU A 393 13.48 9.79 4.11
N ILE A 394 13.59 11.11 4.05
CA ILE A 394 14.89 11.81 4.00
C ILE A 394 15.18 12.38 5.40
N HIS A 395 16.05 11.70 6.12
CA HIS A 395 16.40 12.03 7.50
C HIS A 395 17.36 13.23 7.56
N TYR A 396 16.96 14.29 8.27
CA TYR A 396 17.83 15.40 8.70
C TYR A 396 18.75 16.00 7.62
N SER A 397 18.25 16.14 6.40
CA SER A 397 19.06 16.56 5.25
C SER A 397 19.83 17.86 5.52
N ARG A 398 21.12 17.86 5.21
CA ARG A 398 21.97 19.06 5.27
C ARG A 398 21.83 19.97 4.05
N GLY A 399 20.83 19.74 3.21
CA GLY A 399 20.57 20.50 1.98
C GLY A 399 21.06 19.82 0.70
N LYS A 400 21.76 18.68 0.80
CA LYS A 400 22.10 17.87 -0.37
C LYS A 400 20.80 17.23 -0.91
N PRO A 401 20.42 17.52 -2.17
CA PRO A 401 19.33 16.83 -2.86
C PRO A 401 19.70 15.36 -3.11
N ILE A 402 18.70 14.53 -3.37
CA ILE A 402 18.91 13.22 -4.00
C ILE A 402 18.56 13.40 -5.47
N GLU A 403 19.52 13.14 -6.35
CA GLU A 403 19.40 13.39 -7.78
C GLU A 403 18.65 12.26 -8.52
N ILE A 404 18.27 12.53 -9.77
CA ILE A 404 17.62 11.55 -10.64
C ILE A 404 18.55 10.35 -10.84
N GLY A 405 17.99 9.14 -10.86
CA GLY A 405 18.72 7.89 -11.05
C GLY A 405 19.36 7.31 -9.78
N GLU A 406 19.51 8.10 -8.70
CA GLU A 406 19.98 7.59 -7.42
C GLU A 406 18.98 6.59 -6.81
N GLU A 407 19.51 5.52 -6.23
CA GLU A 407 18.72 4.50 -5.52
C GLU A 407 18.29 5.02 -4.15
N VAL A 408 17.01 4.86 -3.82
CA VAL A 408 16.43 5.22 -2.53
C VAL A 408 15.67 4.05 -1.92
N GLU A 409 15.64 4.01 -0.60
CA GLU A 409 14.73 3.14 0.14
C GLU A 409 13.34 3.79 0.18
N TYR A 410 12.31 3.00 -0.16
CA TYR A 410 10.92 3.40 -0.03
C TYR A 410 10.21 2.47 0.96
N LYS A 411 9.16 2.98 1.60
CA LYS A 411 8.24 2.23 2.47
C LYS A 411 6.83 2.31 1.91
N ALA A 412 6.05 1.25 2.02
CA ALA A 412 4.65 1.23 1.58
C ALA A 412 3.71 1.82 2.65
N PHE A 413 2.61 2.45 2.22
CA PHE A 413 1.54 2.94 3.10
C PHE A 413 0.63 1.81 3.60
N GLY A 414 1.19 0.88 4.39
CA GLY A 414 0.44 -0.15 5.10
C GLY A 414 -0.29 -1.19 4.25
N ARG A 415 -0.13 -1.14 2.92
CA ARG A 415 -0.71 -2.05 1.91
C ARG A 415 0.37 -2.46 0.92
N GLU A 416 0.14 -3.54 0.18
CA GLU A 416 0.99 -3.84 -0.97
C GLU A 416 0.90 -2.69 -1.97
N PRO A 417 2.04 -2.12 -2.40
CA PRO A 417 2.02 -0.97 -3.28
C PRO A 417 1.58 -1.39 -4.68
N ARG A 418 0.71 -0.59 -5.32
CA ARG A 418 0.41 -0.80 -6.74
C ARG A 418 1.70 -0.55 -7.53
N MET A 419 2.01 -1.48 -8.44
CA MET A 419 3.05 -1.27 -9.44
C MET A 419 2.36 -0.86 -10.74
N PHE A 420 2.58 0.38 -11.14
CA PHE A 420 2.14 0.81 -12.46
C PHE A 420 3.18 0.30 -13.46
N ILE A 421 2.73 -0.59 -14.36
CA ILE A 421 3.39 -0.77 -15.65
C ILE A 421 2.83 0.36 -16.49
N LEU A 422 3.64 1.39 -16.68
CA LEU A 422 3.25 2.50 -17.51
C LEU A 422 3.82 2.23 -18.90
N GLU A 423 2.96 2.06 -19.91
CA GLU A 423 3.43 2.09 -21.29
C GLU A 423 3.80 3.53 -21.67
N ALA A 424 4.79 3.70 -22.56
CA ALA A 424 5.25 5.03 -22.96
C ALA A 424 4.10 5.93 -23.49
N SER A 425 3.08 5.31 -24.09
CA SER A 425 1.82 5.91 -24.56
C SER A 425 0.91 6.41 -23.44
N GLU A 426 0.96 5.81 -22.24
CA GLU A 426 0.11 6.15 -21.11
C GLU A 426 0.71 7.27 -20.23
N ILE A 427 2.02 7.47 -20.32
CA ILE A 427 2.73 8.56 -19.64
C ILE A 427 2.63 9.88 -20.42
N ALA A 428 2.53 9.79 -21.75
CA ALA A 428 2.61 10.94 -22.65
C ALA A 428 1.41 11.00 -23.60
N GLY A 429 0.34 11.67 -23.16
CA GLY A 429 -0.64 12.19 -24.10
C GLY A 429 0.04 13.20 -25.01
N GLY A 430 0.29 12.83 -26.27
CA GLY A 430 0.95 13.70 -27.26
C GLY A 430 2.05 13.05 -28.13
N VAL A 431 2.03 11.73 -28.34
CA VAL A 431 3.05 11.03 -29.17
C VAL A 431 2.40 10.38 -30.39
N ASP A 432 2.97 10.58 -31.58
CA ASP A 432 2.55 9.91 -32.81
C ASP A 432 3.48 8.73 -33.12
N ILE A 433 2.91 7.61 -33.57
CA ILE A 433 3.62 6.37 -33.90
C ILE A 433 3.57 6.20 -35.42
N VAL A 434 4.71 6.34 -36.10
CA VAL A 434 4.82 6.04 -37.54
C VAL A 434 5.72 4.82 -37.73
N GLY A 435 5.09 3.68 -38.00
CA GLY A 435 5.79 2.40 -38.11
C GLY A 435 6.22 1.84 -36.76
N ASP A 436 7.46 1.38 -36.66
CA ASP A 436 8.08 0.75 -35.48
C ASP A 436 8.87 1.74 -34.60
N ARG A 437 8.63 3.05 -34.74
CA ARG A 437 9.45 4.10 -34.10
C ARG A 437 8.62 5.15 -33.36
N LEU A 438 9.09 5.48 -32.15
CA LEU A 438 8.57 6.53 -31.29
C LEU A 438 9.11 7.90 -31.74
N ILE A 439 8.25 8.88 -32.01
CA ILE A 439 8.66 10.25 -32.36
C ILE A 439 8.27 11.21 -31.23
N THR A 440 9.26 11.73 -30.50
CA THR A 440 9.04 12.73 -29.44
C THR A 440 9.62 14.09 -29.86
N TYR A 441 8.89 15.17 -29.57
CA TYR A 441 9.36 16.54 -29.78
C TYR A 441 9.66 17.16 -28.41
N ALA A 442 10.82 16.84 -27.86
CA ALA A 442 11.27 17.30 -26.55
C ALA A 442 12.40 18.32 -26.68
N SER A 443 12.62 19.12 -25.63
CA SER A 443 13.85 19.90 -25.49
C SER A 443 15.08 18.97 -25.42
N ARG A 444 16.27 19.45 -25.78
CA ARG A 444 17.49 18.62 -25.84
C ARG A 444 17.81 17.91 -24.51
N GLU A 445 17.54 18.58 -23.39
CA GLU A 445 17.79 18.07 -22.03
C GLU A 445 16.78 16.99 -21.62
N GLU A 446 15.54 17.07 -22.09
CA GLU A 446 14.56 15.99 -21.94
C GLU A 446 14.89 14.81 -22.86
N ALA A 447 15.28 15.07 -24.11
CA ALA A 447 15.67 14.03 -25.07
C ALA A 447 16.82 13.14 -24.57
N GLU A 448 17.87 13.75 -24.01
CA GLU A 448 19.00 13.02 -23.44
C GLU A 448 18.56 12.13 -22.25
N MET A 449 17.54 12.54 -21.48
CA MET A 449 16.94 11.75 -20.42
C MET A 449 16.12 10.55 -20.94
N TRP A 450 15.35 10.72 -22.03
CA TRP A 450 14.54 9.64 -22.65
C TRP A 450 15.39 8.55 -23.33
N LEU A 451 16.57 8.91 -23.85
CA LEU A 451 17.54 7.97 -24.43
C LEU A 451 18.20 7.11 -23.35
N ASP A 452 18.60 7.72 -22.23
CA ASP A 452 19.15 6.99 -21.07
C ASP A 452 18.11 6.07 -20.40
N MET A 453 16.82 6.36 -20.59
CA MET A 453 15.69 5.52 -20.16
C MET A 453 15.38 4.34 -21.11
N GLY A 454 16.05 4.24 -22.27
CA GLY A 454 15.80 3.21 -23.28
C GLY A 454 14.39 3.26 -23.90
N ALA A 455 13.67 4.37 -23.72
CA ALA A 455 12.29 4.54 -24.18
C ALA A 455 12.19 5.00 -25.65
N ALA A 456 13.29 5.47 -26.23
CA ALA A 456 13.43 5.73 -27.66
C ALA A 456 14.82 5.27 -28.11
N SER A 457 14.93 4.69 -29.32
CA SER A 457 16.23 4.35 -29.93
C SER A 457 16.85 5.51 -30.71
N LEU A 458 16.06 6.55 -31.00
CA LEU A 458 16.42 7.70 -31.81
C LEU A 458 15.49 8.87 -31.47
N ILE A 459 16.01 10.03 -31.11
CA ILE A 459 15.19 11.24 -30.84
C ILE A 459 15.53 12.33 -31.84
N HIS A 460 14.51 13.04 -32.35
CA HIS A 460 14.66 14.08 -33.35
C HIS A 460 14.50 15.46 -32.73
N VAL A 461 15.60 16.21 -32.63
CA VAL A 461 15.62 17.58 -32.08
C VAL A 461 15.71 18.58 -33.21
N CYS A 462 14.92 19.63 -33.16
CA CYS A 462 14.93 20.68 -34.15
C CYS A 462 16.24 21.50 -34.06
N ASP A 463 17.01 21.53 -35.15
CA ASP A 463 18.32 22.21 -35.24
C ASP A 463 18.21 23.57 -35.95
N GLY A 464 17.26 23.70 -36.89
CA GLY A 464 17.02 24.94 -37.64
C GLY A 464 15.75 24.90 -38.50
N TYR A 465 15.40 26.01 -39.14
CA TYR A 465 14.31 26.05 -40.11
C TYR A 465 14.51 27.13 -41.18
N ARG A 466 13.85 26.97 -42.33
CA ARG A 466 13.77 27.98 -43.40
C ARG A 466 12.33 28.10 -43.89
N ILE A 467 11.81 29.32 -43.94
CA ILE A 467 10.46 29.62 -44.42
C ILE A 467 10.56 30.14 -45.86
N LYS A 468 9.76 29.61 -46.78
CA LYS A 468 9.65 30.08 -48.16
C LYS A 468 8.21 29.96 -48.65
N GLY A 469 7.47 31.07 -48.61
CA GLY A 469 6.06 31.10 -49.02
C GLY A 469 5.17 30.27 -48.11
N ASP A 470 4.41 29.33 -48.68
CA ASP A 470 3.57 28.40 -47.92
C ASP A 470 4.31 27.14 -47.47
N ARG A 471 5.65 27.11 -47.56
CA ARG A 471 6.46 25.96 -47.14
C ARG A 471 7.49 26.34 -46.09
N VAL A 472 7.70 25.42 -45.16
CA VAL A 472 8.72 25.50 -44.12
C VAL A 472 9.55 24.23 -44.15
N LEU A 473 10.85 24.36 -44.38
CA LEU A 473 11.79 23.26 -44.19
C LEU A 473 12.33 23.33 -42.77
N VAL A 474 12.09 22.30 -41.97
CA VAL A 474 12.60 22.17 -40.61
C VAL A 474 13.74 21.16 -40.61
N GLU A 475 14.93 21.60 -40.21
CA GLU A 475 16.12 20.77 -40.08
C GLU A 475 16.07 20.09 -38.69
N MET A 476 16.02 18.76 -38.69
CA MET A 476 15.92 17.92 -37.51
C MET A 476 17.22 17.13 -37.35
N LYS A 477 17.78 17.12 -36.15
CA LYS A 477 18.98 16.36 -35.77
C LYS A 477 18.60 15.17 -34.91
N THR A 478 19.09 13.97 -35.25
CA THR A 478 18.90 12.78 -34.42
C THR A 478 19.86 12.76 -33.23
N ILE A 479 19.42 12.27 -32.08
CA ILE A 479 20.27 11.94 -30.93
C ILE A 479 20.09 10.44 -30.64
N PRO A 480 21.17 9.67 -30.42
CA PRO A 480 22.58 10.10 -30.34
C PRO A 480 23.29 10.25 -31.70
N GLU A 481 22.69 9.77 -32.79
CA GLU A 481 23.37 9.60 -34.09
C GLU A 481 23.83 10.90 -34.78
N SER A 482 23.38 12.07 -34.33
CA SER A 482 23.71 13.40 -34.86
C SER A 482 23.45 13.59 -36.35
N LYS A 483 22.59 12.78 -36.97
CA LYS A 483 22.21 12.93 -38.39
C LYS A 483 21.20 14.05 -38.53
N ILE A 484 21.48 14.99 -39.42
CA ILE A 484 20.55 16.07 -39.77
C ILE A 484 19.75 15.64 -40.99
N TYR A 485 18.43 15.80 -40.94
CA TYR A 485 17.54 15.61 -42.07
C TYR A 485 16.47 16.70 -42.07
N GLY A 486 16.02 17.08 -43.26
CA GLY A 486 14.95 18.07 -43.41
C GLY A 486 13.58 17.42 -43.43
N ARG A 487 12.60 18.04 -42.76
CA ARG A 487 11.17 17.78 -43.00
C ARG A 487 10.52 19.03 -43.56
N GLU A 488 9.83 18.90 -44.69
CA GLU A 488 9.00 19.97 -45.20
C GLU A 488 7.64 19.96 -44.53
N PHE A 489 7.14 21.16 -44.27
CA PHE A 489 5.80 21.42 -43.80
C PHE A 489 5.17 22.44 -44.73
N ARG A 490 3.87 22.32 -44.93
CA ARG A 490 3.03 23.33 -45.56
C ARG A 490 2.37 24.20 -44.49
N VAL A 491 2.37 25.50 -44.71
CA VAL A 491 1.65 26.46 -43.89
C VAL A 491 0.19 26.48 -44.35
N LEU A 492 -0.70 25.96 -43.51
CA LEU A 492 -2.13 26.11 -43.67
C LEU A 492 -2.54 27.37 -42.92
N ALA A 493 -3.14 28.34 -43.60
CA ALA A 493 -3.59 29.58 -42.97
C ALA A 493 -4.92 30.03 -43.58
N ARG A 494 -5.85 30.44 -42.72
CA ARG A 494 -7.12 31.07 -43.14
C ARG A 494 -6.87 32.54 -43.47
N ASN A 495 -7.82 33.15 -44.19
CA ASN A 495 -7.71 34.56 -44.62
C ASN A 495 -7.68 35.55 -43.45
N ARG A 496 -8.34 35.22 -42.33
CA ARG A 496 -8.35 35.99 -41.09
C ARG A 496 -7.83 35.08 -39.98
N ILE A 497 -6.81 35.53 -39.24
CA ILE A 497 -6.12 34.75 -38.21
C ILE A 497 -6.37 35.42 -36.86
N GLU A 498 -7.11 34.75 -35.99
CA GLU A 498 -7.43 35.23 -34.63
C GLU A 498 -7.11 34.18 -33.57
N ARG A 499 -6.94 32.91 -33.96
CA ARG A 499 -6.63 31.78 -33.09
C ARG A 499 -5.46 31.01 -33.65
N VAL A 500 -4.41 30.84 -32.86
CA VAL A 500 -3.18 30.17 -33.30
C VAL A 500 -2.83 29.03 -32.34
N PRO A 501 -2.19 27.96 -32.83
CA PRO A 501 -1.69 26.88 -31.99
C PRO A 501 -0.59 27.37 -31.04
N GLY A 502 -0.73 27.03 -29.77
CA GLY A 502 0.25 27.22 -28.71
C GLY A 502 1.23 26.06 -28.70
N TYR A 503 2.30 26.20 -29.45
CA TYR A 503 3.45 25.32 -29.34
C TYR A 503 4.28 25.73 -28.12
N GLY A 504 4.82 24.75 -27.38
CA GLY A 504 5.69 25.01 -26.24
C GLY A 504 6.75 26.11 -26.49
N GLU A 505 6.96 26.96 -25.49
CA GLU A 505 7.92 28.06 -25.59
C GLU A 505 9.33 27.55 -25.91
N GLY A 506 10.00 28.21 -26.85
CA GLY A 506 11.38 27.87 -27.22
C GLY A 506 11.55 26.74 -28.25
N ASN A 507 10.49 26.00 -28.60
CA ASN A 507 10.56 25.06 -29.71
C ASN A 507 10.62 25.77 -31.08
N CYS A 508 10.89 25.03 -32.15
CA CYS A 508 11.02 25.66 -33.47
C CYS A 508 9.68 25.99 -34.11
N PHE A 509 8.60 25.27 -33.78
CA PHE A 509 7.27 25.53 -34.32
C PHE A 509 6.65 26.82 -33.76
N SER A 510 6.85 27.12 -32.47
CA SER A 510 6.47 28.41 -31.86
C SER A 510 7.23 29.56 -32.50
N ARG A 511 8.52 29.38 -32.80
CA ARG A 511 9.33 30.37 -33.53
C ARG A 511 8.86 30.57 -34.97
N ILE A 512 8.61 29.50 -35.71
CA ILE A 512 8.10 29.54 -37.09
C ILE A 512 6.74 30.24 -37.15
N VAL A 513 5.77 29.83 -36.32
CA VAL A 513 4.44 30.46 -36.31
C VAL A 513 4.53 31.91 -35.87
N GLY A 514 5.35 32.25 -34.86
CA GLY A 514 5.58 33.63 -34.48
C GLY A 514 6.17 34.48 -35.61
N GLU A 515 7.07 33.92 -36.42
CA GLU A 515 7.63 34.60 -37.59
C GLU A 515 6.59 34.80 -38.70
N ILE A 516 5.78 33.78 -38.99
CA ILE A 516 4.67 33.88 -39.97
C ILE A 516 3.64 34.93 -39.55
N LEU A 517 3.28 34.98 -38.25
CA LEU A 517 2.35 35.98 -37.72
C LEU A 517 2.90 37.40 -37.87
N ARG A 518 4.20 37.59 -37.58
CA ARG A 518 4.89 38.88 -37.78
C ARG A 518 4.91 39.29 -39.26
N GLU A 519 5.26 38.39 -40.17
CA GLU A 519 5.25 38.67 -41.61
C GLU A 519 3.86 39.04 -42.14
N ARG A 520 2.80 38.47 -41.54
CA ARG A 520 1.40 38.73 -41.91
C ARG A 520 0.77 39.92 -41.17
N GLY A 521 1.50 40.59 -40.28
CA GLY A 521 0.99 41.74 -39.52
C GLY A 521 -0.15 41.40 -38.56
N VAL A 522 -0.18 40.18 -38.02
CA VAL A 522 -1.22 39.74 -37.07
C VAL A 522 -0.73 40.02 -35.65
N GLU A 523 -1.33 41.03 -35.01
CA GLU A 523 -0.92 41.47 -33.67
C GLU A 523 -1.86 40.95 -32.57
N ASP A 524 -3.15 40.73 -32.88
CA ASP A 524 -4.16 40.26 -31.93
C ASP A 524 -4.61 38.83 -32.26
N TYR A 525 -4.25 37.87 -31.38
CA TYR A 525 -4.66 36.48 -31.50
C TYR A 525 -4.76 35.79 -30.14
N VAL A 526 -5.54 34.71 -30.08
CA VAL A 526 -5.66 33.80 -28.95
C VAL A 526 -4.82 32.56 -29.20
N VAL A 527 -3.98 32.21 -28.23
CA VAL A 527 -3.18 30.99 -28.27
C VAL A 527 -4.02 29.81 -27.76
N ILE A 528 -4.06 28.73 -28.52
CA ILE A 528 -4.74 27.48 -28.17
C ILE A 528 -3.68 26.39 -28.03
N ASP A 529 -3.41 25.95 -26.80
CA ASP A 529 -2.35 24.97 -26.52
C ASP A 529 -2.52 23.68 -27.34
N VAL A 530 -1.44 23.27 -27.99
CA VAL A 530 -1.34 22.02 -28.74
C VAL A 530 0.01 21.35 -28.52
N ASP A 531 0.01 20.03 -28.49
CA ASP A 531 1.21 19.23 -28.23
C ASP A 531 2.04 19.08 -29.51
N LEU A 532 1.41 18.97 -30.69
CA LEU A 532 2.08 18.67 -31.98
C LEU A 532 1.51 19.43 -33.19
N PRO A 533 2.30 19.67 -34.27
CA PRO A 533 1.81 20.26 -35.52
C PRO A 533 0.65 19.49 -36.18
N LEU A 534 0.61 18.16 -36.04
CA LEU A 534 -0.48 17.33 -36.55
C LEU A 534 -1.80 17.59 -35.82
N GLN A 535 -1.76 17.78 -34.50
CA GLN A 535 -2.92 18.19 -33.72
C GLN A 535 -3.42 19.56 -34.17
N ALA A 536 -2.50 20.51 -34.41
CA ALA A 536 -2.86 21.82 -34.97
C ALA A 536 -3.51 21.72 -36.36
N ARG A 537 -3.02 20.83 -37.25
CA ARG A 537 -3.63 20.57 -38.57
C ARG A 537 -5.06 20.06 -38.44
N ASP A 538 -5.30 19.09 -37.56
CA ASP A 538 -6.65 18.53 -37.38
C ASP A 538 -7.62 19.56 -36.81
N MET A 539 -7.13 20.36 -35.85
CA MET A 539 -7.87 21.51 -35.32
C MET A 539 -8.12 22.57 -36.40
N PHE A 540 -7.17 22.79 -37.31
CA PHE A 540 -7.34 23.71 -38.45
C PHE A 540 -8.44 23.23 -39.40
N ALA A 541 -8.47 21.93 -39.72
CA ALA A 541 -9.50 21.32 -40.56
C ALA A 541 -10.90 21.47 -39.93
N GLN A 542 -10.97 21.38 -38.59
CA GLN A 542 -12.21 21.57 -37.82
C GLN A 542 -12.56 23.06 -37.55
N GLY A 543 -11.70 24.00 -37.96
CA GLY A 543 -11.94 25.45 -37.79
C GLY A 543 -11.69 25.99 -36.38
N LEU A 544 -10.97 25.22 -35.54
CA LEU A 544 -10.64 25.57 -34.17
C LEU A 544 -9.41 26.48 -34.08
N VAL A 545 -8.45 26.33 -35.00
CA VAL A 545 -7.32 27.25 -35.19
C VAL A 545 -7.31 27.80 -36.62
N ASP A 546 -6.70 28.97 -36.80
CA ASP A 546 -6.66 29.68 -38.08
C ASP A 546 -5.32 29.56 -38.80
N ILE A 547 -4.31 28.95 -38.18
CA ILE A 547 -3.03 28.59 -38.78
C ILE A 547 -2.54 27.22 -38.25
N ALA A 548 -1.92 26.41 -39.11
CA ALA A 548 -1.26 25.16 -38.74
C ALA A 548 -0.09 24.83 -39.68
N LEU A 549 0.85 24.01 -39.21
CA LEU A 549 1.94 23.48 -40.01
C LEU A 549 1.63 22.01 -40.31
N GLU A 550 1.30 21.73 -41.56
CA GLU A 550 1.00 20.38 -42.04
C GLU A 550 2.29 19.74 -42.56
N PRO A 551 2.77 18.62 -42.01
CA PRO A 551 3.91 17.91 -42.59
C PRO A 551 3.56 17.44 -44.02
N LEU A 552 4.48 17.67 -44.97
CA LEU A 552 4.36 17.21 -46.36
C LEU A 552 4.82 15.76 -46.54
#